data_AF-A0A2I0VH26-F1
#
_entry.id   AF-A0A2I0VH26-F1
#
_cell.length_a   1.000
_cell.length_b   1.000
_cell.length_c   1.000
_cell.angle_alpha   90.00
_cell.angle_beta   90.00
_cell.angle_gamma   90.00
#
_symmetry.space_group_name_H-M   'P 1'
#
loop_
_entity.id
_entity.type
_entity.pdbx_description
1 polymer ?
#
loop_
_entity_poly.entity_id
_entity_poly.type
_entity_poly.pdbx_seq_one_letter_code
_entity_poly.pdbx_strand_id
1 'polypeptide(L)'
;MRRRSSVSKGRTAGARRKRAVTSLVIRKLRKLKRIVPGCGRSSGADSLLRRTEAYISSLEEQVLLLESLCNLFDEQMKHFC
;
A
#
# COMPACT_ATOMS: atom_id res chain seq x y z
N MET A 1 -31.92 -28.34 35.27
CA MET A 1 -30.90 -28.97 34.39
C MET A 1 -30.31 -27.93 33.44
N ARG A 2 -29.05 -27.50 33.60
CA ARG A 2 -28.36 -26.58 32.66
C ARG A 2 -27.36 -27.37 31.82
N ARG A 3 -27.65 -27.59 30.54
CA ARG A 3 -26.70 -28.14 29.56
C ARG A 3 -25.69 -27.04 29.20
N ARG A 4 -24.48 -27.10 29.76
CA ARG A 4 -23.32 -26.33 29.25
C ARG A 4 -22.79 -27.05 28.02
N SER A 5 -23.13 -26.54 26.84
CA SER A 5 -22.48 -26.92 25.59
C SER A 5 -21.01 -26.47 25.62
N SER A 6 -20.11 -27.43 25.45
CA SER A 6 -18.67 -27.21 25.33
C SER A 6 -18.37 -26.53 23.99
N VAL A 7 -18.34 -25.20 23.99
CA VAL A 7 -17.94 -24.42 22.82
C VAL A 7 -16.47 -24.70 22.50
N SER A 8 -16.25 -25.33 21.35
CA SER A 8 -14.96 -25.63 20.74
C SER A 8 -14.04 -24.40 20.67
N LYS A 9 -13.12 -24.28 21.63
CA LYS A 9 -12.09 -23.22 21.74
C LYS A 9 -11.24 -23.05 20.46
N GLY A 10 -11.13 -24.07 19.61
CA GLY A 10 -10.38 -24.00 18.35
C GLY A 10 -11.05 -23.19 17.22
N ARG A 11 -12.39 -23.19 17.13
CA ARG A 11 -13.12 -22.49 16.04
C ARG A 11 -13.15 -20.97 16.22
N THR A 12 -13.16 -20.49 17.46
CA THR A 12 -13.21 -19.05 17.77
C THR A 12 -11.85 -18.37 17.58
N ALA A 13 -10.74 -19.06 17.88
CA ALA A 13 -9.39 -18.54 17.66
C ALA A 13 -9.09 -18.31 16.18
N GLY A 14 -9.44 -19.26 15.31
CA GLY A 14 -9.30 -19.13 13.86
C GLY A 14 -10.15 -17.99 13.27
N ALA A 15 -11.40 -17.85 13.73
CA ALA A 15 -12.27 -16.75 13.32
C ALA A 15 -11.74 -15.37 13.77
N ARG A 16 -11.22 -15.27 15.00
CA ARG A 16 -10.62 -14.03 15.53
C ARG A 16 -9.37 -13.62 14.75
N ARG A 17 -8.50 -14.59 14.43
CA ARG A 17 -7.29 -14.35 13.63
C ARG A 17 -7.64 -13.88 12.21
N LYS A 18 -8.61 -14.53 11.55
CA LYS A 18 -9.07 -14.10 10.21
C LYS A 18 -9.62 -12.68 10.21
N ARG A 19 -10.45 -12.31 11.20
CA ARG A 19 -10.97 -10.93 11.34
C ARG A 19 -9.86 -9.90 11.52
N ALA A 20 -8.82 -10.22 12.30
CA ALA A 20 -7.68 -9.34 12.51
C ALA A 20 -6.86 -9.13 11.22
N VAL A 21 -6.65 -10.19 10.43
CA VAL A 21 -5.97 -10.07 9.12
C VAL A 21 -6.80 -9.21 8.17
N THR A 22 -8.11 -9.46 8.07
CA THR A 22 -9.01 -8.66 7.23
C THR A 22 -9.00 -7.19 7.62
N SER A 23 -9.00 -6.86 8.91
CA SER A 23 -8.97 -5.45 9.37
C SER A 23 -7.65 -4.75 9.03
N LEU A 24 -6.51 -5.46 9.14
CA LEU A 24 -5.20 -4.95 8.73
C LEU A 24 -5.14 -4.70 7.23
N VAL A 25 -5.59 -5.65 6.40
CA VAL A 25 -5.64 -5.51 4.94
C VAL A 25 -6.50 -4.31 4.55
N ILE A 26 -7.69 -4.18 5.13
CA ILE A 26 -8.58 -3.03 4.87
C ILE A 26 -7.90 -1.71 5.26
N ARG A 27 -7.19 -1.66 6.39
CA ARG A 27 -6.47 -0.44 6.83
C ARG A 27 -5.35 -0.09 5.84
N LYS A 28 -4.61 -1.07 5.34
CA LYS A 28 -3.55 -0.86 4.34
C LYS A 28 -4.11 -0.39 3.01
N LEU A 29 -5.19 -1.01 2.51
CA LEU A 29 -5.88 -0.58 1.30
C LEU A 29 -6.42 0.85 1.43
N ARG A 30 -6.98 1.23 2.58
CA ARG A 30 -7.39 2.62 2.86
C ARG A 30 -6.21 3.60 2.87
N LYS A 31 -5.02 3.16 3.29
CA LYS A 31 -3.81 3.99 3.19
C LYS A 31 -3.39 4.15 1.74
N LEU A 32 -3.35 3.06 0.97
CA LEU A 32 -3.02 3.09 -0.47
C LEU A 32 -3.95 4.03 -1.25
N LYS A 33 -5.27 3.95 -1.03
CA LYS A 33 -6.24 4.86 -1.68
C LYS A 33 -5.97 6.35 -1.43
N ARG A 34 -5.35 6.71 -0.30
CA ARG A 34 -5.05 8.11 0.03
C ARG A 34 -3.79 8.63 -0.63
N ILE A 35 -2.83 7.75 -0.93
CA ILE A 35 -1.53 8.15 -1.48
C ILE A 35 -1.46 7.96 -3.00
N VAL A 36 -2.19 6.98 -3.54
CA VAL A 36 -2.17 6.69 -4.97
C VAL A 36 -3.15 7.64 -5.68
N PRO A 37 -2.69 8.48 -6.61
CA PRO A 37 -3.53 9.44 -7.31
C PRO A 37 -4.59 8.75 -8.18
N GLY A 38 -5.77 9.36 -8.26
CA GLY A 38 -6.90 8.85 -9.05
C GLY A 38 -7.61 7.63 -8.43
N CYS A 39 -7.29 7.26 -7.18
CA CYS A 39 -8.01 6.21 -6.46
C CYS A 39 -9.18 6.80 -5.65
N GLY A 40 -10.38 6.78 -6.24
CA GLY A 40 -11.61 7.20 -5.57
C GLY A 40 -12.07 6.26 -4.44
N ARG A 41 -13.09 6.68 -3.68
CA ARG A 41 -13.68 5.88 -2.59
C ARG A 41 -14.21 4.52 -3.08
N SER A 42 -14.69 4.46 -4.32
CA SER A 42 -15.31 3.29 -4.98
C SER A 42 -14.37 2.37 -5.77
N SER A 43 -13.05 2.64 -5.83
CA SER A 43 -12.15 1.71 -6.54
C SER A 43 -12.09 0.35 -5.85
N GLY A 44 -12.27 -0.72 -6.64
CA GLY A 44 -12.05 -2.09 -6.18
C GLY A 44 -10.59 -2.34 -5.78
N ALA A 45 -10.33 -3.46 -5.10
CA ALA A 45 -8.98 -3.81 -4.68
C ALA A 45 -8.03 -3.98 -5.89
N ASP A 46 -8.48 -4.65 -6.95
CA ASP A 46 -7.64 -4.91 -8.12
C ASP A 46 -7.28 -3.65 -8.91
N SER A 47 -8.25 -2.74 -9.09
CA SER A 47 -7.97 -1.47 -9.76
C SER A 47 -7.06 -0.57 -8.93
N LEU A 48 -7.19 -0.60 -7.60
CA LEU A 48 -6.26 0.07 -6.70
C LEU A 48 -4.84 -0.50 -6.84
N LEU A 49 -4.68 -1.82 -6.88
CA LEU A 49 -3.37 -2.46 -6.99
C LEU A 49 -2.70 -2.15 -8.33
N ARG A 50 -3.41 -2.28 -9.45
CA ARG A 50 -2.89 -1.91 -10.79
C ARG A 50 -2.47 -0.44 -10.86
N ARG A 51 -3.26 0.45 -10.25
CA ARG A 51 -2.93 1.88 -10.20
C ARG A 51 -1.75 2.17 -9.28
N THR A 52 -1.62 1.40 -8.21
CA THR A 52 -0.45 1.47 -7.31
C THR A 52 0.81 1.07 -8.06
N GLU A 53 0.78 -0.03 -8.82
CA GLU A 53 1.89 -0.46 -9.68
C GLU A 53 2.30 0.63 -10.66
N ALA A 54 1.34 1.16 -11.44
CA ALA A 54 1.62 2.25 -12.38
C ALA A 54 2.18 3.51 -11.69
N TYR A 55 1.71 3.83 -10.49
CA TYR A 55 2.21 4.98 -9.73
C TYR A 55 3.63 4.76 -9.20
N ILE A 56 3.96 3.54 -8.77
CA ILE A 56 5.34 3.18 -8.36
C ILE A 56 6.28 3.38 -9.54
N SER A 57 5.96 2.82 -10.72
CA SER A 57 6.80 2.97 -11.91
C SER A 57 7.00 4.43 -12.30
N SER A 58 5.94 5.24 -12.24
CA SER A 58 6.04 6.68 -12.53
C SER A 58 6.93 7.42 -11.51
N LEU A 59 6.88 7.05 -10.24
CA LEU A 59 7.75 7.63 -9.21
C LEU A 59 9.21 7.23 -9.41
N GLU A 60 9.47 5.97 -9.77
CA GLU A 60 10.82 5.48 -10.08
C GLU A 60 11.43 6.25 -11.26
N GLU A 61 10.67 6.45 -12.34
CA GLU A 61 11.08 7.27 -13.49
C GLU A 61 11.36 8.73 -13.10
N GLN A 62 10.52 9.33 -12.25
CA GLN A 62 10.72 10.70 -11.78
C GLN A 62 11.99 10.84 -10.93
N VAL A 63 12.28 9.86 -10.07
CA VAL A 63 13.51 9.85 -9.27
C VAL A 63 14.73 9.79 -10.18
N LEU A 64 14.75 8.88 -11.16
CA LEU A 64 15.85 8.75 -12.12
C LEU A 64 16.10 10.05 -12.91
N LEU A 65 15.02 10.72 -13.32
CA LEU A 65 15.12 11.99 -14.02
C LEU A 65 15.68 13.10 -13.12
N LEU A 66 15.21 13.20 -11.88
CA LEU A 66 15.69 14.18 -10.91
C LEU A 66 17.18 13.95 -10.57
N GLU A 67 17.59 12.70 -10.37
CA GLU A 67 18.99 12.34 -10.16
C GLU A 67 19.86 12.74 -11.36
N SER A 68 19.39 12.49 -12.57
CA SER A 68 20.09 12.88 -13.80
C SER A 68 20.22 14.40 -13.93
N LEU A 69 19.18 15.16 -13.58
CA LEU A 69 19.22 16.62 -13.56
C LEU A 69 20.20 17.15 -12.51
N CYS A 70 20.17 16.60 -11.29
CA CYS A 70 21.12 16.97 -10.24
C CYS A 70 22.56 16.76 -10.70
N ASN A 71 22.86 15.58 -11.28
CA ASN A 71 24.19 15.30 -11.81
C ASN A 71 24.61 16.28 -12.90
N LEU A 72 23.70 16.63 -13.82
CA LEU A 72 24.00 17.60 -14.88
C LEU A 72 24.30 19.00 -14.32
N PHE A 73 23.53 19.45 -13.33
CA PHE A 73 23.79 20.73 -12.66
C PHE A 73 25.09 20.71 -11.86
N ASP A 74 25.40 19.61 -11.18
CA ASP A 74 26.65 19.45 -10.43
C ASP A 74 27.86 19.49 -11.36
N GLU A 75 27.81 18.81 -12.51
CA GLU A 75 28.88 18.87 -13.51
C GLU A 75 29.02 20.28 -14.12
N GLN A 76 27.91 20.97 -14.39
CA GLN A 76 27.99 22.36 -14.86
C GLN A 76 28.64 23.27 -13.81
N MET A 77 28.27 23.15 -12.54
CA MET A 77 28.85 23.95 -11.46
C MET A 77 30.36 23.69 -11.28
N LYS A 78 30.84 22.47 -11.55
CA LYS A 78 32.29 22.17 -11.55
C LYS A 78 33.06 22.84 -12.69
N HIS A 79 32.42 23.13 -13.82
CA HIS A 79 33.06 23.82 -14.95
C HIS A 79 33.20 25.34 -14.75
N PHE A 80 32.47 25.93 -13.80
CA PHE A 80 32.51 27.37 -13.51
C PHE A 80 33.39 27.74 -12.30
N CYS A 81 33.90 26.76 -11.54
CA CYS A 81 34.82 26.93 -10.40
C CYS A 81 36.24 26.51 -10.79
#